data_AF-A0A7C4UD84-F1
#
_entry.id   AF-A0A7C4UD84-F1
#
_cell.length_a   1.000
_cell.length_b   1.000
_cell.length_c   1.000
_cell.angle_alpha   90.00
_cell.angle_beta   90.00
_cell.angle_gamma   90.00
#
_symmetry.space_group_name_H-M   'P 1'
#
loop_
_entity.id
_entity.type
_entity.pdbx_description
1 polymer ?
#
loop_
_entity_poly.entity_id
_entity_poly.type
_entity_poly.pdbx_seq_one_letter_code
_entity_poly.pdbx_strand_id
1 'polypeptide(L)'
;MALLDTGADDTVFPLDVATMLGLSFVPTSRGAGQIRWRGMPYAIQFCAVEIAIEDDNHALQWIATIAFTSAPLPYPLLGQAGFLEFFNQTGRGADRITVLEPTNTFPGLSI
;
A
#
# COMPACT_ATOMS: atom_id res chain seq x y z
N MET A 1 0.75 -10.28 -5.36
CA MET A 1 -0.69 -10.27 -5.06
C MET A 1 -0.90 -9.49 -3.78
N ALA A 2 -1.87 -8.57 -3.74
CA ALA A 2 -2.17 -7.72 -2.58
C ALA A 2 -3.70 -7.64 -2.39
N LEU A 3 -4.16 -7.30 -1.18
CA LEU A 3 -5.57 -7.04 -0.89
C LEU A 3 -5.83 -5.54 -0.87
N LEU A 4 -6.83 -5.10 -1.63
CA LEU A 4 -7.37 -3.76 -1.52
C LEU A 4 -8.22 -3.65 -0.24
N ASP A 5 -7.81 -2.82 0.72
CA ASP A 5 -8.42 -2.72 2.04
C ASP A 5 -8.79 -1.27 2.36
N THR A 6 -10.04 -0.90 2.06
CA THR A 6 -10.55 0.45 2.32
C THR A 6 -10.64 0.78 3.82
N GLY A 7 -10.55 -0.22 4.70
CA GLY A 7 -10.56 -0.06 6.16
C GLY A 7 -9.18 0.12 6.80
N ALA A 8 -8.10 0.00 6.02
CA ALA A 8 -6.74 0.24 6.48
C ALA A 8 -6.32 1.69 6.25
N ASP A 9 -5.81 2.36 7.29
CA ASP A 9 -5.33 3.75 7.22
C ASP A 9 -4.06 3.89 6.37
N ASP A 10 -3.18 2.90 6.40
CA ASP A 10 -1.92 2.88 5.66
C ASP A 10 -1.87 1.67 4.73
N THR A 11 -1.15 1.81 3.63
CA THR A 11 -0.67 0.66 2.85
C THR A 11 0.42 -0.06 3.63
N VAL A 12 0.25 -1.37 3.85
CA VAL A 12 1.12 -2.17 4.71
C VAL A 12 1.63 -3.41 4.00
N PHE A 13 2.94 -3.59 3.99
CA PHE A 13 3.62 -4.75 3.44
C PHE A 13 4.28 -5.60 4.54
N PRO A 14 4.41 -6.92 4.32
CA PRO A 14 5.27 -7.77 5.14
C PRO A 14 6.74 -7.31 5.13
N LEU A 15 7.44 -7.39 6.28
CA LEU A 15 8.82 -6.93 6.44
C LEU A 15 9.85 -7.74 5.62
N ASP A 16 9.54 -8.99 5.31
CA ASP A 16 10.36 -9.83 4.43
C ASP A 16 10.43 -9.26 3.00
N VAL A 17 9.37 -8.61 2.51
CA VAL A 17 9.39 -7.89 1.23
C VAL A 17 10.41 -6.75 1.25
N ALA A 18 10.45 -5.96 2.32
CA ALA A 18 11.46 -4.90 2.45
C ALA A 18 12.89 -5.46 2.47
N THR A 19 13.08 -6.59 3.16
CA THR A 19 14.38 -7.26 3.24
C THR A 19 14.82 -7.78 1.88
N MET A 20 13.91 -8.41 1.13
CA MET A 20 14.14 -8.90 -0.22
C MET A 20 14.54 -7.77 -1.19
N LEU A 21 13.92 -6.60 -1.05
CA LEU A 21 14.18 -5.43 -1.90
C LEU A 21 15.38 -4.57 -1.42
N GLY A 22 16.03 -4.93 -0.32
CA GLY A 22 17.18 -4.17 0.22
C GLY A 22 16.84 -2.76 0.67
N LEU A 23 15.59 -2.54 1.11
CA LEU A 23 15.10 -1.20 1.47
C LEU A 23 15.76 -0.67 2.75
N SER A 24 16.05 0.63 2.75
CA SER A 24 16.48 1.35 3.95
C SER A 24 15.30 2.09 4.56
N PHE A 25 15.01 1.83 5.83
CA PHE A 25 13.92 2.50 6.53
C PHE A 25 14.31 3.93 6.90
N VAL A 26 13.41 4.86 6.63
CA VAL A 26 13.63 6.27 6.96
C VAL A 26 13.21 6.47 8.43
N PRO A 27 13.99 7.21 9.25
CA PRO A 27 13.50 7.67 10.54
C PRO A 27 12.24 8.51 10.31
N THR A 28 11.09 7.99 10.72
CA THR A 28 9.80 8.62 10.41
C THR A 28 9.51 9.72 11.42
N SER A 29 9.08 10.89 10.94
CA SER A 29 8.48 11.93 11.81
C SER A 29 7.10 11.51 12.35
N ARG A 30 6.48 10.49 11.74
CA ARG A 30 5.23 9.87 12.19
C ARG A 30 5.38 9.03 13.47
N GLY A 31 6.59 8.83 13.97
CA GLY A 31 6.87 8.04 15.18
C GLY A 31 6.79 6.53 14.96
N ALA A 32 7.06 5.76 16.00
CA ALA A 32 6.85 4.31 15.99
C ALA A 32 5.34 4.05 16.02
N GLY A 33 4.78 3.58 14.91
CA GLY A 33 3.38 3.16 14.83
C GLY A 33 3.20 1.69 15.23
N GLN A 34 1.94 1.29 15.45
CA GLN A 34 1.57 -0.11 15.61
C GLN A 34 0.30 -0.42 14.83
N ILE A 35 0.21 -1.63 14.29
CA ILE A 35 -1.02 -2.22 13.79
C ILE A 35 -1.49 -3.34 14.71
N ARG A 36 -2.76 -3.71 14.62
CA ARG A 36 -3.28 -4.92 15.28
C ARG A 36 -3.57 -6.00 14.26
N TRP A 37 -2.92 -7.15 14.41
CA TRP A 37 -3.21 -8.34 13.63
C TRP A 37 -3.72 -9.44 14.56
N ARG A 38 -4.97 -9.88 14.34
CA ARG A 38 -5.66 -10.86 15.19
C ARG A 38 -5.60 -10.51 16.70
N GLY A 39 -5.79 -9.21 17.00
CA GLY A 39 -5.77 -8.67 18.36
C GLY A 39 -4.37 -8.34 18.91
N MET A 40 -3.30 -8.88 18.32
CA MET A 40 -1.92 -8.68 18.78
C MET A 40 -1.29 -7.43 18.14
N PRO A 41 -0.57 -6.61 18.91
CA PRO A 41 0.12 -5.43 18.38
C PRO A 41 1.41 -5.84 17.66
N TYR A 42 1.68 -5.18 16.52
CA TYR A 42 2.94 -5.29 15.79
C TYR A 42 3.43 -3.90 15.42
N ALA A 43 4.73 -3.67 15.58
CA ALA A 43 5.35 -2.42 15.16
C ALA A 43 5.29 -2.27 13.62
N ILE A 44 5.23 -1.03 13.18
CA ILE A 44 5.42 -0.66 11.77
C ILE A 44 6.63 0.25 11.59
N GLN A 45 7.29 0.11 10.44
CA GLN A 45 8.35 0.99 9.96
C GLN A 45 7.94 1.53 8.61
N PHE A 46 8.18 2.82 8.35
CA PHE A 46 7.84 3.41 7.06
C PHE A 46 9.07 3.52 6.15
N CYS A 47 8.85 3.32 4.86
CA CYS A 47 9.86 3.50 3.82
C CYS A 47 9.21 4.09 2.57
N ALA A 48 9.93 4.98 1.89
CA ALA A 48 9.54 5.45 0.57
C ALA A 48 9.91 4.39 -0.47
N VAL A 49 8.93 3.94 -1.24
CA VAL A 49 9.09 2.93 -2.28
C VAL A 49 8.43 3.39 -3.56
N GLU A 50 8.89 2.84 -4.67
CA GLU A 50 8.17 2.93 -5.93
C GLU A 50 7.07 1.87 -5.97
N ILE A 51 5.85 2.30 -6.26
CA ILE A 51 4.71 1.45 -6.52
C ILE A 51 4.40 1.54 -8.01
N ALA A 52 4.23 0.37 -8.63
CA ALA A 52 3.71 0.25 -9.98
C ALA A 52 2.50 -0.68 -9.97
N ILE A 53 1.43 -0.28 -10.67
CA ILE A 53 0.32 -1.16 -11.02
C ILE A 53 0.18 -1.15 -12.53
N GLU A 54 -0.02 -2.34 -13.09
CA GLU A 54 -0.08 -2.56 -14.54
C GLU A 54 -1.25 -3.50 -14.83
N ASP A 55 -2.04 -3.14 -15.83
CA ASP A 55 -2.96 -4.04 -16.53
C ASP A 55 -2.54 -4.16 -18.00
N ASP A 56 -3.30 -4.89 -18.82
CA ASP A 56 -2.94 -5.14 -20.22
C ASP A 56 -2.81 -3.85 -21.07
N ASN A 57 -3.34 -2.71 -20.62
CA ASN A 57 -3.42 -1.48 -21.40
C ASN A 57 -2.85 -0.23 -20.71
N HIS A 58 -2.63 -0.25 -19.40
CA HIS A 58 -2.20 0.91 -18.63
C HIS A 58 -1.18 0.53 -17.57
N ALA A 59 -0.16 1.37 -17.42
CA ALA A 59 0.76 1.31 -16.30
C ALA A 59 0.72 2.63 -15.52
N LEU A 60 0.59 2.52 -14.19
CA LEU A 60 0.67 3.66 -13.28
C LEU A 60 1.84 3.45 -12.34
N GLN A 61 2.67 4.48 -12.16
CA GLN A 61 3.89 4.40 -11.36
C GLN A 61 4.09 5.67 -10.54
N TRP A 62 4.36 5.51 -9.24
CA TRP A 62 4.59 6.63 -8.32
C TRP A 62 5.46 6.24 -7.13
N ILE A 63 6.05 7.23 -6.46
CA ILE A 63 6.72 7.06 -5.17
C ILE A 63 5.71 7.27 -4.04
N ALA A 64 5.65 6.33 -3.10
CA ALA A 64 4.80 6.40 -1.92
C ALA A 64 5.56 6.02 -0.65
N THR A 65 5.20 6.64 0.48
CA THR A 65 5.66 6.18 1.80
C THR A 65 4.66 5.17 2.33
N ILE A 66 5.10 3.93 2.53
CA ILE A 66 4.24 2.82 3.01
C ILE A 66 4.82 2.19 4.28
N ALA A 67 3.98 1.46 5.01
CA ALA A 67 4.37 0.76 6.22
C ALA A 67 4.84 -0.67 5.93
N PHE A 68 5.78 -1.14 6.75
CA PHE A 68 6.27 -2.51 6.78
C PHE A 68 6.15 -3.08 8.19
N THR A 69 5.76 -4.35 8.32
CA THR A 69 5.51 -4.98 9.62
C THR A 69 5.94 -6.44 9.66
N SER A 70 6.29 -6.92 10.86
CA SER A 70 6.52 -8.34 11.13
C SER A 70 5.23 -9.11 11.45
N ALA A 71 4.05 -8.46 11.39
CA ALA A 71 2.78 -9.18 11.50
C ALA A 71 2.68 -10.25 10.39
N PRO A 72 2.15 -11.45 10.69
CA PRO A 72 2.03 -12.54 9.72
C PRO A 72 0.86 -12.29 8.76
N LEU A 73 0.99 -11.26 7.93
CA LEU A 73 0.04 -10.91 6.88
C LEU A 73 0.20 -11.90 5.71
N PRO A 74 -0.88 -12.56 5.26
CA PRO A 74 -0.81 -13.48 4.12
C PRO A 74 -0.59 -12.77 2.78
N TYR A 75 -0.83 -11.47 2.72
CA TYR A 75 -0.64 -10.59 1.57
C TYR A 75 -0.49 -9.14 2.04
N PRO A 76 0.14 -8.26 1.25
CA PRO A 76 0.12 -6.83 1.48
C PRO A 76 -1.31 -6.27 1.50
N LEU A 77 -1.52 -5.21 2.27
CA LEU A 77 -2.76 -4.44 2.34
C LEU A 77 -2.56 -3.11 1.63
N LEU A 78 -3.38 -2.81 0.62
CA LEU A 78 -3.42 -1.53 -0.08
C LEU A 78 -4.49 -0.68 0.58
N GLY A 79 -4.04 0.19 1.50
CA GLY A 79 -4.89 1.04 2.34
C GLY A 79 -4.96 2.49 1.83
N GLN A 80 -5.45 3.39 2.68
CA GLN A 80 -5.62 4.81 2.34
C GLN A 80 -4.29 5.49 2.01
N ALA A 81 -3.41 5.67 3.00
CA ALA A 81 -2.13 6.34 2.79
C ALA A 81 -1.18 5.50 1.92
N GLY A 82 -0.57 6.16 0.94
CA GLY A 82 0.37 5.60 -0.01
C GLY A 82 -0.25 4.87 -1.20
N PHE A 83 -1.57 4.61 -1.21
CA PHE A 83 -2.24 3.96 -2.33
C PHE A 83 -3.63 4.54 -2.62
N LEU A 84 -4.67 4.18 -1.85
CA LEU A 84 -6.07 4.50 -2.18
C LEU A 84 -6.38 6.01 -2.17
N GLU A 85 -5.62 6.82 -1.41
CA GLU A 85 -5.77 8.28 -1.37
C GLU A 85 -5.58 8.96 -2.75
N PHE A 86 -4.96 8.27 -3.71
CA PHE A 86 -4.70 8.77 -5.04
C PHE A 86 -5.72 8.31 -6.10
N PHE A 87 -6.76 7.57 -5.72
CA PHE A 87 -7.71 6.97 -6.66
C PHE A 87 -9.16 7.20 -6.24
N ASN A 88 -10.00 7.50 -7.22
CA ASN A 88 -11.43 7.21 -7.12
C ASN A 88 -11.62 5.70 -7.32
N GLN A 89 -12.17 5.01 -6.32
CA GLN A 89 -12.35 3.57 -6.32
C GLN A 89 -13.83 3.21 -6.52
N THR A 90 -14.13 2.41 -7.54
CA THR A 90 -15.48 1.87 -7.78
C THR A 90 -15.46 0.35 -7.84
N GLY A 91 -16.21 -0.31 -6.95
CA GLY A 91 -16.35 -1.76 -6.92
C GLY A 91 -17.60 -2.26 -7.64
N ARG A 92 -17.43 -3.28 -8.50
CA ARG A 92 -18.52 -4.03 -9.14
C ARG A 92 -18.56 -5.44 -8.58
N GLY A 93 -19.35 -5.64 -7.53
CA GLY A 93 -19.36 -6.89 -6.76
C GLY A 93 -19.75 -8.13 -7.57
N ALA A 94 -20.69 -8.00 -8.52
CA ALA A 94 -21.12 -9.11 -9.38
C ALA A 94 -19.99 -9.62 -10.29
N ASP A 95 -19.18 -8.70 -10.82
CA ASP A 95 -18.08 -8.99 -11.74
C ASP A 95 -16.76 -9.26 -11.00
N ARG A 96 -16.70 -8.95 -9.70
CA ARG A 96 -15.49 -8.96 -8.87
C ARG A 96 -14.38 -8.05 -9.43
N ILE A 97 -14.78 -6.93 -10.00
CA ILE A 97 -13.88 -5.93 -10.57
C ILE A 97 -13.85 -4.71 -9.67
N THR A 98 -12.65 -4.18 -9.45
CA THR A 98 -12.47 -2.83 -8.92
C THR A 98 -11.85 -1.97 -10.00
N VAL A 99 -12.45 -0.82 -10.26
CA VAL A 99 -11.91 0.22 -11.14
C VAL A 99 -11.25 1.28 -10.28
N LEU A 100 -10.00 1.62 -10.62
CA LEU A 100 -9.21 2.66 -9.97
C LEU A 100 -8.95 3.77 -10.99
N GLU A 101 -9.45 4.96 -10.72
CA GLU A 101 -9.24 6.14 -11.57
C GLU A 101 -8.35 7.14 -10.83
N PRO A 102 -7.16 7.48 -11.35
CA PRO A 102 -6.28 8.46 -10.71
C PRO A 102 -7.00 9.80 -10.45
N THR A 103 -6.84 10.34 -9.26
CA THR A 103 -7.32 11.68 -8.92
C THR A 103 -6.31 12.74 -9.34
N ASN A 104 -6.68 14.01 -9.20
CA ASN A 104 -5.76 15.13 -9.40
C ASN A 104 -4.63 15.21 -8.34
N THR A 105 -4.70 14.41 -7.28
CA THR A 105 -3.66 14.30 -6.24
C THR A 105 -2.71 13.12 -6.49
N PHE A 106 -2.94 12.32 -7.53
CA PHE A 106 -2.04 11.24 -7.92
C PHE A 106 -0.65 11.80 -8.28
N PRO A 107 0.44 11.37 -7.59
CA PRO A 107 1.75 11.97 -7.74
C PRO A 107 2.59 11.36 -8.87
N GLY A 108 2.04 10.35 -9.56
CA GLY A 108 2.75 9.54 -10.53
C GLY A 108 2.52 9.90 -11.99
N LEU A 109 2.98 9.00 -12.85
CA LEU A 109 2.74 9.04 -14.29
C LEU A 109 1.76 7.94 -14.68
N SER A 110 0.93 8.24 -15.69
CA SER A 110 0.21 7.23 -16.47
C SER A 110 0.99 7.00 -17.76
N ILE A 111 1.42 5.76 -17.97
CA ILE A 111 2.24 5.31 -19.09
C ILE A 111 1.36 4.47 -20.03
#